data_AF-A0A350P2K3-F1
#
_entry.id   AF-A0A350P2K3-F1
#
_cell.length_a   1.000
_cell.length_b   1.000
_cell.length_c   1.000
_cell.angle_alpha   90.00
_cell.angle_beta   90.00
_cell.angle_gamma   90.00
#
_symmetry.space_group_name_H-M   'P 1'
#
loop_
_entity.id
_entity.type
_entity.pdbx_description
1 polymer ?
#
loop_
_entity_poly.entity_id
_entity_poly.type
_entity_poly.pdbx_seq_one_letter_code
_entity_poly.pdbx_strand_id
1 'polypeptide(L)'
;MTRTEFLHQFHHLRLTRREPDYPLKAEARPAAVLIPLLDYGDKLHVLLTERAHHLRHHPGQISFPGGAVEESDETVVEAAMREANEEIGLPRQNVEVIGLLPSYR
;
A
#
# COMPACT_ATOMS: atom_id res chain seq x y z
N MET A 1 -1.22 -0.88 -19.21
CA MET A 1 -0.32 -1.97 -18.80
C MET A 1 -1.19 -3.13 -18.40
N THR A 2 -1.00 -4.30 -19.01
CA THR A 2 -1.70 -5.54 -18.66
C THR A 2 -1.08 -6.17 -17.41
N ARG A 3 -1.78 -7.14 -16.79
CA ARG A 3 -1.25 -7.92 -15.66
C ARG A 3 0.09 -8.58 -15.99
N THR A 4 0.19 -9.23 -17.16
CA THR A 4 1.41 -9.91 -17.59
C THR A 4 2.58 -8.95 -17.76
N GLU A 5 2.35 -7.81 -18.41
CA GLU A 5 3.37 -6.76 -18.57
C GLU A 5 3.85 -6.23 -17.22
N PHE A 6 2.92 -5.98 -16.29
CA PHE A 6 3.24 -5.52 -14.95
C PHE A 6 4.09 -6.54 -14.19
N LEU A 7 3.67 -7.80 -14.14
CA LEU A 7 4.40 -8.86 -13.44
C LEU A 7 5.82 -9.01 -13.96
N HIS A 8 6.00 -8.98 -15.29
CA HIS A 8 7.33 -9.01 -15.90
C HIS A 8 8.18 -7.81 -15.44
N GLN A 9 7.63 -6.59 -15.50
CA GLN A 9 8.35 -5.39 -15.05
C GLN A 9 8.66 -5.42 -13.55
N PHE A 10 7.71 -5.84 -12.73
CA PHE A 10 7.83 -5.91 -11.27
C PHE A 10 8.94 -6.89 -10.84
N HIS A 11 9.01 -8.08 -11.46
CA HIS A 11 10.07 -9.05 -11.16
C HIS A 11 11.44 -8.62 -11.68
N HIS A 12 11.50 -7.74 -12.68
CA HIS A 12 12.75 -7.15 -13.19
C HIS A 12 13.11 -5.81 -12.56
N LEU A 13 12.31 -5.32 -11.61
CA LEU A 13 12.52 -4.04 -10.96
C LEU A 13 13.87 -4.03 -10.21
N ARG A 14 14.88 -3.39 -10.80
CA ARG A 14 16.16 -3.12 -10.12
C ARG A 14 16.04 -1.82 -9.34
N LEU A 15 15.79 -1.95 -8.05
CA LEU A 15 15.74 -0.84 -7.11
C LEU A 15 17.15 -0.27 -6.93
N THR A 16 17.50 0.73 -7.73
CA THR A 16 18.88 1.24 -7.86
C THR A 16 19.14 2.52 -7.08
N ARG A 17 18.12 3.13 -6.47
CA ARG A 17 18.27 4.39 -5.74
C ARG A 17 17.43 4.38 -4.48
N ARG A 18 18.09 4.33 -3.32
CA ARG A 18 17.55 4.88 -2.08
C ARG A 18 17.96 6.34 -2.08
N GLU A 19 17.00 7.26 -2.18
CA GLU A 19 17.31 8.65 -1.84
C GLU A 19 17.70 8.68 -0.35
N PRO A 20 18.71 9.47 0.05
CA PRO A 20 19.04 9.61 1.45
C PRO A 20 17.84 10.24 2.18
N ASP A 21 17.34 9.51 3.18
CA ASP A 21 16.23 9.93 4.03
C ASP A 21 16.47 11.35 4.55
N TYR A 22 15.44 12.19 4.54
CA TYR A 22 15.44 13.39 5.37
C TYR A 22 15.41 12.91 6.83
N PRO A 23 16.29 13.40 7.73
CA PRO A 23 16.33 12.90 9.09
C PRO A 23 14.99 13.13 9.77
N LEU A 24 14.34 12.03 10.18
CA LEU A 24 13.15 12.10 11.00
C LEU A 24 13.49 12.79 12.32
N LYS A 25 12.65 13.74 12.74
CA LYS A 25 12.84 14.46 14.01
C LYS A 25 12.54 13.59 15.24
N ALA A 26 11.86 12.46 15.06
CA ALA A 26 11.48 11.50 16.09
C ALA A 26 11.31 10.11 15.46
N GLU A 27 11.25 9.07 16.28
CA GLU A 27 10.89 7.72 15.82
C GLU A 27 9.49 7.73 15.18
N ALA A 28 9.42 7.33 13.91
CA ALA A 28 8.16 7.17 13.21
C ALA A 28 7.48 5.86 13.63
N ARG A 29 6.14 5.91 13.70
CA ARG A 29 5.33 4.70 13.89
C ARG A 29 5.34 3.89 12.58
N PRO A 30 5.64 2.58 12.60
CA PRO A 30 5.54 1.73 11.42
C PRO A 30 4.12 1.75 10.85
N ALA A 31 4.03 1.80 9.52
CA ALA A 31 2.77 1.78 8.79
C ALA A 31 2.95 0.94 7.52
N ALA A 32 1.84 0.40 7.02
CA ALA A 32 1.80 -0.35 5.79
C ALA A 32 0.61 0.09 4.94
N VAL A 33 0.80 0.13 3.63
CA VAL A 33 -0.24 0.43 2.66
C VAL A 33 -0.34 -0.68 1.63
N LEU A 34 -1.56 -0.96 1.19
CA LEU A 34 -1.82 -1.83 0.05
C LEU A 34 -1.85 -0.97 -1.21
N ILE A 35 -1.10 -1.33 -2.27
CA ILE A 35 -1.23 -0.74 -3.61
C ILE A 35 -2.10 -1.68 -4.44
N PRO A 36 -3.43 -1.47 -4.52
CA PRO A 36 -4.32 -2.43 -5.14
C PRO A 36 -4.29 -2.23 -6.66
N LEU A 37 -3.99 -3.31 -7.39
CA LEU A 37 -4.03 -3.35 -8.85
C LEU A 37 -5.27 -4.12 -9.29
N LEU A 38 -6.20 -3.44 -9.94
CA LEU A 38 -7.46 -4.01 -10.41
C LEU A 38 -7.36 -4.33 -11.89
N ASP A 39 -7.65 -5.58 -12.23
CA ASP A 39 -7.68 -6.07 -13.60
C ASP A 39 -9.14 -6.27 -14.06
N TYR A 40 -9.61 -5.37 -14.92
CA TYR A 40 -10.94 -5.46 -15.54
C TYR A 40 -10.90 -6.07 -16.95
N GLY A 41 -9.75 -6.62 -17.37
CA GLY A 41 -9.56 -7.27 -18.67
C GLY A 41 -8.97 -6.38 -19.77
N ASP A 42 -8.90 -5.06 -19.58
CA ASP A 42 -8.28 -4.12 -20.54
C ASP A 42 -6.88 -3.67 -20.10
N LYS A 43 -6.78 -3.13 -18.89
CA LYS A 43 -5.55 -2.63 -18.27
C LYS A 43 -5.66 -2.67 -16.75
N LEU A 44 -4.52 -2.63 -16.09
CA LEU A 44 -4.47 -2.44 -14.65
C LEU A 44 -4.89 -1.02 -14.27
N HIS A 45 -5.74 -0.95 -13.26
CA HIS A 45 -6.16 0.27 -12.59
C HIS A 45 -5.58 0.28 -11.18
N VAL A 46 -5.30 1.46 -10.66
CA VAL A 46 -4.86 1.65 -9.28
C VAL A 46 -6.03 2.23 -8.50
N LEU A 47 -6.41 1.60 -7.39
CA LEU A 47 -7.38 2.17 -6.47
C LEU A 47 -6.68 3.09 -5.48
N LEU A 48 -7.28 4.26 -5.29
CA LEU A 48 -6.92 5.25 -4.29
C LEU A 48 -8.14 5.54 -3.42
N THR A 49 -7.90 5.91 -2.18
CA THR A 49 -8.90 6.38 -1.23
C THR A 49 -8.76 7.88 -1.03
N GLU A 50 -9.88 8.54 -0.74
CA GLU A 50 -9.87 9.87 -0.17
C GLU A 50 -10.14 9.73 1.33
N ARG A 51 -9.20 10.21 2.16
CA ARG A 51 -9.34 10.14 3.61
C ARG A 51 -10.51 11.01 4.06
N ALA A 52 -11.34 10.47 4.95
CA ALA A 52 -12.50 11.19 5.47
C ALA A 52 -12.11 12.57 6.03
N HIS A 53 -12.85 13.62 5.63
CA HIS A 53 -12.51 15.01 6.00
C HIS A 53 -12.54 15.30 7.50
N HIS A 54 -13.21 14.45 8.29
CA HIS A 54 -13.31 14.62 9.75
C HIS A 54 -12.12 14.01 10.53
N LEU A 55 -11.13 13.44 9.85
CA LEU A 55 -9.96 12.85 10.51
C LEU A 55 -9.03 13.93 11.05
N ARG A 56 -8.46 13.69 12.25
CA ARG A 56 -7.51 14.62 12.90
C ARG A 56 -6.23 14.82 12.10
N HIS A 57 -5.83 13.81 11.34
CA HIS A 57 -4.62 13.81 10.54
C HIS A 57 -4.96 13.53 9.07
N HIS A 58 -4.39 14.35 8.18
CA HIS A 58 -4.49 14.18 6.72
C HIS A 58 -5.93 14.12 6.15
N PRO A 59 -6.87 14.99 6.57
CA PRO A 59 -8.22 14.99 6.04
C PRO A 59 -8.26 15.33 4.54
N GLY A 60 -9.07 14.59 3.75
CA GLY A 60 -9.23 14.81 2.31
C GLY A 60 -8.01 14.46 1.45
N GLN A 61 -6.96 13.88 2.03
CA GLN A 61 -5.80 13.47 1.24
C GLN A 61 -6.12 12.21 0.43
N ILE A 62 -5.58 12.18 -0.80
CA ILE A 62 -5.60 10.98 -1.63
C ILE A 62 -4.48 10.06 -1.16
N SER A 63 -4.83 8.82 -0.85
CA SER A 63 -3.92 7.82 -0.29
C SER A 63 -4.17 6.44 -0.88
N PHE A 64 -3.21 5.54 -0.66
CA PHE A 64 -3.48 4.11 -0.72
C PHE A 64 -4.22 3.66 0.56
N PRO A 65 -5.05 2.61 0.50
CA PRO A 65 -5.59 1.99 1.71
C PRO A 65 -4.46 1.52 2.61
N GLY A 66 -4.55 1.81 3.90
CA GLY A 66 -3.50 1.43 4.85
C GLY A 66 -3.43 2.30 6.09
N GLY A 67 -2.60 1.86 7.02
CA GLY A 67 -2.55 2.45 8.35
C GLY A 67 -1.38 1.95 9.17
N ALA A 68 -1.46 2.18 10.48
CA ALA A 68 -0.41 1.81 11.41
C ALA A 68 -0.34 0.29 11.55
N VAL A 69 0.88 -0.23 11.73
CA VAL A 69 1.06 -1.63 12.12
C VAL A 69 0.71 -1.77 13.60
N GLU A 70 -0.17 -2.70 13.92
CA GLU A 70 -0.59 -3.01 15.29
C GLU A 70 0.13 -4.25 15.84
N GLU A 71 0.12 -4.43 17.16
CA GLU A 71 0.75 -5.58 17.82
C GLU A 71 0.12 -6.92 17.42
N SER A 72 -1.15 -6.90 16.98
CA SER A 72 -1.87 -8.07 16.48
C SER A 72 -1.52 -8.43 15.04
N ASP A 73 -0.84 -7.55 14.29
CA ASP A 73 -0.47 -7.81 12.90
C ASP A 73 0.81 -8.66 12.86
N GLU A 74 0.69 -9.92 12.41
CA GLU A 74 1.85 -10.83 12.29
C GLU A 74 2.90 -10.32 11.30
N THR A 75 2.48 -9.55 10.30
CA THR A 75 3.35 -8.95 9.28
C THR A 75 2.81 -7.60 8.81
N VAL A 76 3.67 -6.80 8.15
CA VAL A 76 3.24 -5.56 7.48
C VAL A 76 2.21 -5.80 6.37
N VAL A 77 2.20 -7.00 5.77
CA VAL A 77 1.18 -7.38 4.78
C VAL A 77 -0.17 -7.54 5.48
N GLU A 78 -0.21 -8.18 6.65
CA GLU A 78 -1.45 -8.34 7.41
C GLU A 78 -1.99 -6.99 7.88
N ALA A 79 -1.12 -6.06 8.32
CA ALA A 79 -1.54 -4.69 8.64
C ALA A 79 -2.21 -3.99 7.44
N ALA A 80 -1.56 -4.01 6.26
CA ALA A 80 -2.13 -3.41 5.06
C ALA A 80 -3.46 -4.06 4.63
N MET A 81 -3.58 -5.38 4.81
CA MET A 81 -4.79 -6.13 4.46
C MET A 81 -5.94 -5.86 5.43
N ARG A 82 -5.66 -5.77 6.74
CA ARG A 82 -6.64 -5.39 7.77
C ARG A 82 -7.18 -3.99 7.48
N GLU A 83 -6.28 -3.02 7.31
CA GLU A 83 -6.65 -1.63 7.01
C GLU A 83 -7.45 -1.50 5.70
N ALA A 84 -7.05 -2.20 4.64
CA ALA A 84 -7.82 -2.23 3.40
C ALA A 84 -9.21 -2.85 3.59
N ASN A 85 -9.36 -3.84 4.48
CA ASN A 85 -10.67 -4.38 4.80
C ASN A 85 -11.53 -3.37 5.57
N GLU A 86 -10.96 -2.68 6.55
CA GLU A 86 -11.66 -1.68 7.36
C GLU A 86 -12.08 -0.44 6.55
N GLU A 87 -11.18 0.08 5.69
CA GLU A 87 -11.41 1.32 4.96
C GLU A 87 -12.31 1.14 3.73
N ILE A 88 -12.15 0.05 2.97
CA ILE A 88 -12.83 -0.15 1.68
C ILE A 88 -13.58 -1.48 1.58
N GLY A 89 -13.63 -2.28 2.65
CA GLY A 89 -14.34 -3.56 2.66
C GLY A 89 -13.66 -4.66 1.84
N LEU A 90 -12.38 -4.52 1.47
CA LEU A 90 -11.68 -5.47 0.61
C LEU A 90 -11.37 -6.78 1.35
N PRO A 91 -12.01 -7.92 1.03
CA PRO A 91 -11.77 -9.17 1.73
C PRO A 91 -10.44 -9.78 1.31
N ARG A 92 -9.71 -10.39 2.26
CA ARG A 92 -8.40 -11.00 2.02
C ARG A 92 -8.41 -12.01 0.88
N GLN A 93 -9.44 -12.84 0.80
CA GLN A 93 -9.58 -13.87 -0.23
C GLN A 93 -9.68 -13.33 -1.67
N ASN A 94 -9.93 -12.02 -1.83
CA ASN A 94 -10.01 -11.37 -3.14
C ASN A 94 -8.67 -10.73 -3.55
N VAL A 95 -7.61 -10.91 -2.76
CA VAL A 95 -6.31 -10.28 -2.99
C VAL A 95 -5.23 -11.34 -3.15
N GLU A 96 -4.50 -11.25 -4.26
CA GLU A 96 -3.26 -11.98 -4.48
C GLU A 96 -2.09 -11.03 -4.21
N VAL A 97 -1.27 -11.34 -3.21
CA VAL A 97 -0.10 -10.52 -2.87
C VAL A 97 1.05 -10.87 -3.81
N ILE A 98 1.42 -9.93 -4.68
CA ILE A 98 2.48 -10.10 -5.69
C ILE A 98 3.88 -9.91 -5.07
N GLY A 99 4.01 -9.04 -4.05
CA GLY A 99 5.27 -8.80 -3.36
C GLY A 99 5.28 -7.50 -2.57
N LEU A 100 6.46 -7.14 -2.05
CA LEU A 100 6.71 -5.92 -1.29
C LEU A 100 7.63 -4.97 -2.07
N LEU A 101 7.31 -3.68 -2.04
CA LEU A 101 8.24 -2.64 -2.42
C LEU A 101 9.17 -2.31 -1.24
N PRO A 102 10.33 -1.67 -1.47
CA PRO A 102 11.18 -1.21 -0.39
C PRO A 102 10.44 -0.32 0.58
N SER A 103 10.79 -0.44 1.86
CA SER A 103 10.26 0.48 2.87
C SER A 103 10.62 1.91 2.48
N TYR A 104 9.62 2.78 2.47
CA TYR A 104 9.83 4.22 2.51
C TYR A 104 10.27 4.60 3.93
N ARG A 105 11.32 5.40 4.05
CA ARG A 105 11.83 5.94 5.31
C ARG A 105 12.06 7.42 5.18
#